data_AF-A0A6N6SY34-F1
#
_entry.id   AF-A0A6N6SY34-F1
#
_cell.length_a   1.000
_cell.length_b   1.000
_cell.length_c   1.000
_cell.angle_alpha   90.00
_cell.angle_beta   90.00
_cell.angle_gamma   90.00
#
_symmetry.space_group_name_H-M   'P 1'
#
loop_
_entity.id
_entity.type
_entity.pdbx_description
1 polymer ?
#
loop_
_entity_poly.entity_id
_entity_poly.type
_entity_poly.pdbx_seq_one_letter_code
_entity_poly.pdbx_strand_id
1 'polypeptide(L)'
;MYASRSKMVFAAACSALAMLASGCSGLGVDDTKAGLSCVDDTPECVASRQATLNAMLADKENKWVREPATPQAHASGVRLFAFRTRKKELNCEELAYARREADGAAKILRGPDGKGLSPAQISRATMFAAEVSKELTAEMRSRRCKA
;
A
#
# COMPACT_ATOMS: atom_id res chain seq x y z
N MET A 1 48.38 35.64 -12.50
CA MET A 1 48.94 34.37 -13.04
C MET A 1 49.86 33.78 -11.98
N TYR A 2 49.53 32.63 -11.40
CA TYR A 2 50.52 31.71 -10.84
C TYR A 2 49.96 30.31 -11.00
N ALA A 3 50.47 29.62 -12.02
CA ALA A 3 50.34 28.18 -12.17
C ALA A 3 51.41 27.52 -11.30
N SER A 4 51.06 26.46 -10.59
CA SER A 4 52.05 25.44 -10.25
C SER A 4 51.38 24.08 -10.20
N ARG A 5 51.66 23.28 -11.22
CA ARG A 5 51.44 21.84 -11.24
C ARG A 5 52.62 21.21 -10.51
N SER A 6 52.38 20.24 -9.64
CA SER A 6 53.41 19.26 -9.30
C SER A 6 52.77 17.88 -9.16
N LYS A 7 53.26 16.97 -9.99
CA LYS A 7 52.97 15.55 -10.03
C LYS A 7 53.79 14.88 -8.91
N MET A 8 53.23 13.90 -8.20
CA MET A 8 54.01 12.71 -7.84
C MET A 8 53.12 11.54 -7.48
N VAL A 9 53.61 10.37 -7.88
CA VAL A 9 52.97 9.06 -7.95
C VAL A 9 53.42 8.22 -6.76
N PHE A 10 52.68 7.14 -6.49
CA PHE A 10 53.02 5.94 -5.69
C PHE A 10 52.81 6.01 -4.18
N ALA A 11 51.81 5.26 -3.70
CA ALA A 11 52.07 4.08 -2.87
C ALA A 11 50.79 3.23 -2.76
N ALA A 12 50.85 2.01 -3.26
CA ALA A 12 49.88 0.97 -2.95
C ALA A 12 50.07 0.54 -1.49
N ALA A 13 49.02 0.59 -0.69
CA ALA A 13 48.95 -0.09 0.60
C ALA A 13 47.71 -0.99 0.60
N CYS A 14 47.94 -2.28 0.37
CA CYS A 14 46.98 -3.32 0.67
C CYS A 14 46.65 -3.27 2.16
N SER A 15 45.39 -3.05 2.49
CA SER A 15 44.84 -3.36 3.81
C SER A 15 43.50 -4.04 3.59
N ALA A 16 43.59 -5.36 3.42
CA ALA A 16 42.46 -6.24 3.59
C ALA A 16 42.14 -6.29 5.09
N LEU A 17 40.99 -5.75 5.47
CA LEU A 17 40.31 -6.15 6.70
C LEU A 17 38.85 -6.43 6.34
N ALA A 18 38.56 -7.70 6.10
CA ALA A 18 37.22 -8.23 6.08
C ALA A 18 36.74 -8.37 7.52
N MET A 19 35.66 -7.68 7.88
CA MET A 19 34.71 -8.20 8.86
C MET A 19 33.28 -7.88 8.43
N LEU A 20 32.52 -8.96 8.44
CA LEU A 20 31.12 -9.10 8.08
C LEU A 20 30.23 -8.27 9.01
N ALA A 21 29.46 -7.37 8.41
CA ALA A 21 28.08 -7.15 8.79
C ALA A 21 27.27 -7.06 7.51
N SER A 22 26.81 -8.22 7.05
CA SER A 22 25.67 -8.37 6.15
C SER A 22 24.42 -7.82 6.84
N GLY A 23 24.31 -6.49 6.88
CA GLY A 23 23.09 -5.76 7.16
C GLY A 23 22.43 -5.40 5.84
N CYS A 24 21.87 -6.39 5.16
CA CYS A 24 20.94 -6.14 4.06
C CYS A 24 19.59 -5.73 4.66
N SER A 25 19.54 -4.58 5.31
CA SER A 25 18.27 -3.96 5.69
C SER A 25 17.81 -3.13 4.51
N GLY A 26 17.25 -3.84 3.51
CA GLY A 26 16.30 -3.36 2.52
C GLY A 26 16.48 -1.93 2.02
N LEU A 27 17.52 -1.67 1.22
CA LEU A 27 17.49 -0.56 0.28
C LEU A 27 16.42 -0.86 -0.79
N GLY A 28 15.29 -0.16 -0.73
CA GLY A 28 14.43 0.04 -1.90
C GLY A 28 13.25 -0.92 -2.11
N VAL A 29 12.54 -1.35 -1.06
CA VAL A 29 11.24 -2.02 -1.23
C VAL A 29 10.12 -0.99 -1.06
N ASP A 30 9.80 -0.29 -2.14
CA ASP A 30 8.54 0.44 -2.38
C ASP A 30 7.89 1.09 -1.14
N ASP A 31 8.51 2.16 -0.63
CA ASP A 31 8.06 2.97 0.52
C ASP A 31 6.59 3.42 0.36
N THR A 32 6.11 3.46 -0.90
CA THR A 32 4.73 3.84 -1.22
C THR A 32 3.68 2.85 -0.69
N LYS A 33 4.05 1.61 -0.34
CA LYS A 33 3.09 0.59 0.16
C LYS A 33 3.09 0.45 1.69
N ALA A 34 3.94 1.16 2.42
CA ALA A 34 4.03 1.08 3.88
C ALA A 34 2.69 1.36 4.59
N GLY A 35 1.87 2.28 4.03
CA GLY A 35 0.56 2.62 4.55
C GLY A 35 -0.48 1.51 4.42
N LEU A 36 -0.22 0.46 3.64
CA LEU A 36 -1.10 -0.71 3.58
C LEU A 36 -1.02 -1.55 4.84
N SER A 37 0.13 -1.60 5.52
CA SER A 37 0.34 -2.46 6.69
C SER A 37 0.04 -1.80 8.04
N CYS A 38 -0.07 -0.47 8.07
CA CYS A 38 -0.20 0.26 9.32
C CYS A 38 -1.67 0.53 9.70
N VAL A 39 -2.03 0.29 10.97
CA VAL A 39 -3.44 0.24 11.45
C VAL A 39 -3.69 1.01 12.76
N ASP A 40 -2.67 1.66 13.31
CA ASP A 40 -2.80 2.51 14.49
C ASP A 40 -2.98 3.98 14.12
N ASP A 41 -3.25 4.81 15.12
CA ASP A 41 -3.53 6.24 14.95
C ASP A 41 -2.32 7.11 15.33
N THR A 42 -1.10 6.54 15.32
CA THR A 42 0.12 7.35 15.46
C THR A 42 0.27 8.29 14.26
N PRO A 43 0.83 9.49 14.44
CA PRO A 43 1.03 10.44 13.35
C PRO A 43 1.79 9.85 12.15
N GLU A 44 2.79 9.01 12.42
CA GLU A 44 3.61 8.33 11.42
C GLU A 44 2.76 7.36 10.60
N CYS A 45 1.91 6.58 11.26
CA CYS A 45 1.00 5.64 10.60
C CYS A 45 -0.02 6.34 9.73
N VAL A 46 -0.61 7.44 10.22
CA VAL A 46 -1.57 8.25 9.48
C VAL A 46 -0.90 8.88 8.25
N ALA A 47 0.30 9.43 8.40
CA ALA A 47 1.06 10.00 7.29
C ALA A 47 1.40 8.94 6.23
N SER A 48 1.82 7.75 6.66
CA SER A 48 2.10 6.62 5.76
C SER A 48 0.85 6.18 4.99
N ARG A 49 -0.30 6.02 5.68
CA ARG A 49 -1.60 5.72 5.04
C ARG A 49 -1.98 6.74 4.00
N GLN A 50 -1.82 8.03 4.29
CA GLN A 50 -2.14 9.11 3.36
C GLN A 50 -1.20 9.12 2.16
N ALA A 51 0.10 8.92 2.36
CA ALA A 51 1.09 8.85 1.28
C ALA A 51 0.80 7.67 0.33
N THR A 52 0.51 6.48 0.87
CA THR A 52 0.10 5.31 0.08
C THR A 52 -1.19 5.58 -0.69
N LEU A 53 -2.22 6.16 -0.04
CA LEU A 53 -3.46 6.51 -0.72
C LEU A 53 -3.19 7.46 -1.89
N ASN A 54 -2.41 8.53 -1.67
CA ASN A 54 -2.08 9.48 -2.71
C ASN A 54 -1.35 8.82 -3.89
N ALA A 55 -0.42 7.89 -3.62
CA ALA A 55 0.27 7.13 -4.66
C ALA A 55 -0.70 6.26 -5.47
N MET A 56 -1.64 5.57 -4.81
CA MET A 56 -2.67 4.76 -5.48
C MET A 56 -3.63 5.62 -6.32
N LEU A 57 -3.98 6.83 -5.84
CA LEU A 57 -4.85 7.75 -6.58
C LEU A 57 -4.12 8.41 -7.76
N ALA A 58 -2.80 8.55 -7.69
CA ALA A 58 -1.97 9.06 -8.79
C ALA A 58 -1.78 8.04 -9.92
N ASP A 59 -1.97 6.74 -9.66
CA ASP A 59 -1.93 5.69 -10.67
C ASP A 59 -3.15 5.73 -11.60
N LYS A 60 -2.97 6.38 -12.75
CA LYS A 60 -4.01 6.52 -13.78
C LYS A 60 -4.38 5.19 -14.46
N GLU A 61 -3.48 4.20 -14.40
CA GLU A 61 -3.68 2.90 -15.03
C GLU A 61 -4.36 1.90 -14.09
N ASN A 62 -4.63 2.28 -12.83
CA ASN A 62 -5.30 1.44 -11.83
C ASN A 62 -4.63 0.07 -11.63
N LYS A 63 -3.30 -0.02 -11.80
CA LYS A 63 -2.54 -1.28 -11.70
C LYS A 63 -2.75 -1.96 -10.36
N TRP A 64 -2.85 -1.16 -9.30
CA TRP A 64 -3.10 -1.61 -7.94
C TRP A 64 -4.42 -2.38 -7.76
N VAL A 65 -5.42 -2.20 -8.64
CA VAL A 65 -6.74 -2.82 -8.49
C VAL A 65 -6.63 -4.34 -8.42
N ARG A 66 -5.87 -4.94 -9.34
CA ARG A 66 -5.74 -6.41 -9.46
C ARG A 66 -4.60 -6.98 -8.62
N GLU A 67 -3.80 -6.14 -7.99
CA GLU A 67 -2.79 -6.62 -7.03
C GLU A 67 -3.48 -7.31 -5.85
N PRO A 68 -3.00 -8.49 -5.43
CA PRO A 68 -3.53 -9.18 -4.26
C PRO A 68 -3.43 -8.28 -3.02
N ALA A 69 -4.55 -8.11 -2.32
CA ALA A 69 -4.58 -7.44 -1.03
C ALA A 69 -3.94 -8.33 0.05
N THR A 70 -3.09 -7.74 0.89
CA THR A 70 -2.70 -8.39 2.15
C THR A 70 -3.82 -8.21 3.19
N PRO A 71 -3.90 -9.07 4.22
CA PRO A 71 -4.87 -8.90 5.30
C PRO A 71 -4.79 -7.53 5.98
N GLN A 72 -3.58 -7.02 6.17
CA GLN A 72 -3.33 -5.71 6.75
C GLN A 72 -3.81 -4.57 5.82
N ALA A 73 -3.74 -4.75 4.50
CA ALA A 73 -4.28 -3.79 3.53
C ALA A 73 -5.80 -3.61 3.66
N HIS A 74 -6.54 -4.65 4.09
CA HIS A 74 -7.96 -4.52 4.42
C HIS A 74 -8.18 -3.76 5.72
N ALA A 75 -7.30 -3.94 6.71
CA ALA A 75 -7.43 -3.31 8.02
C ALA A 75 -7.04 -1.82 8.02
N SER A 76 -6.04 -1.43 7.23
CA SER A 76 -5.59 -0.03 7.10
C SER A 76 -6.64 0.86 6.42
N GLY A 77 -7.52 0.27 5.60
CA GLY A 77 -8.60 0.94 4.89
C GLY A 77 -8.16 1.74 3.66
N VAL A 78 -6.85 1.95 3.46
CA VAL A 78 -6.27 2.74 2.36
C VAL A 78 -6.79 2.29 1.00
N ARG A 79 -6.77 0.97 0.78
CA ARG A 79 -7.17 0.36 -0.48
C ARG A 79 -8.67 0.48 -0.74
N LEU A 80 -9.50 0.38 0.30
CA LEU A 80 -10.95 0.60 0.23
C LEU A 80 -11.27 2.09 -0.03
N PHE A 81 -10.51 3.02 0.54
CA PHE A 81 -10.60 4.44 0.21
C PHE A 81 -10.25 4.72 -1.25
N ALA A 82 -9.21 4.08 -1.77
CA ALA A 82 -8.84 4.19 -3.18
C ALA A 82 -9.97 3.71 -4.08
N PHE A 83 -10.58 2.55 -3.80
CA PHE A 83 -11.75 2.07 -4.55
C PHE A 83 -12.93 3.04 -4.49
N ARG A 84 -13.27 3.53 -3.29
CA ARG A 84 -14.36 4.50 -3.10
C ARG A 84 -14.16 5.77 -3.93
N THR A 85 -12.93 6.28 -3.94
CA THR A 85 -12.55 7.52 -4.62
C THR A 85 -12.54 7.33 -6.14
N ARG A 86 -11.94 6.24 -6.63
CA ARG A 86 -11.72 5.99 -8.06
C ARG A 86 -12.90 5.29 -8.75
N LYS A 87 -13.97 4.90 -8.05
CA LYS A 87 -15.07 4.07 -8.60
C LYS A 87 -15.64 4.55 -9.94
N LYS A 88 -15.72 5.85 -10.17
CA LYS A 88 -16.21 6.43 -11.44
C LYS A 88 -15.26 6.20 -12.62
N GLU A 89 -13.98 5.96 -12.33
CA GLU A 89 -12.91 5.76 -13.31
C GLU A 89 -12.62 4.29 -13.57
N LEU A 90 -13.06 3.40 -12.68
CA LEU A 90 -12.90 1.95 -12.85
C LEU A 90 -13.78 1.42 -13.97
N ASN A 91 -13.34 0.42 -14.72
CA ASN A 91 -14.21 -0.31 -15.65
C ASN A 91 -15.09 -1.35 -14.91
N CYS A 92 -16.04 -1.99 -15.60
CA CYS A 92 -16.96 -2.94 -14.95
C CYS A 92 -16.26 -4.15 -14.32
N GLU A 93 -15.15 -4.63 -14.89
CA GLU A 93 -14.40 -5.74 -14.30
C GLU A 93 -13.66 -5.32 -13.03
N GLU A 94 -13.07 -4.12 -13.05
CA GLU A 94 -12.41 -3.52 -11.90
C GLU A 94 -13.40 -3.20 -10.78
N LEU A 95 -14.60 -2.70 -11.11
CA LEU A 95 -15.69 -2.52 -10.15
C LEU A 95 -16.13 -3.85 -9.52
N ALA A 96 -16.27 -4.90 -10.32
CA ALA A 96 -16.61 -6.23 -9.82
C ALA A 96 -15.50 -6.79 -8.91
N TYR A 97 -14.23 -6.58 -9.28
CA TYR A 97 -13.09 -6.94 -8.44
C TYR A 97 -13.13 -6.19 -7.10
N ALA A 98 -13.23 -4.86 -7.15
CA ALA A 98 -13.28 -3.98 -5.97
C ALA A 98 -14.43 -4.36 -5.03
N ARG A 99 -15.61 -4.66 -5.59
CA ARG A 99 -16.77 -5.07 -4.81
C ARG A 99 -16.54 -6.42 -4.12
N ARG A 100 -16.02 -7.41 -4.84
CA ARG A 100 -15.71 -8.74 -4.25
C ARG A 100 -14.72 -8.63 -3.10
N GLU A 101 -13.74 -7.75 -3.23
CA GLU A 101 -12.82 -7.48 -2.15
C GLU A 101 -13.51 -6.86 -0.93
N ALA A 102 -14.29 -5.79 -1.15
CA ALA A 102 -15.02 -5.13 -0.07
C ALA A 102 -15.99 -6.10 0.66
N ASP A 103 -16.69 -6.96 -0.09
CA ASP A 103 -17.56 -8.01 0.45
C ASP A 103 -16.77 -9.06 1.26
N GLY A 104 -15.54 -9.39 0.84
CA GLY A 104 -14.68 -10.38 1.50
C GLY A 104 -13.99 -9.89 2.77
N ALA A 105 -13.86 -8.58 2.98
CA ALA A 105 -13.07 -8.00 4.05
C ALA A 105 -13.46 -8.51 5.45
N ALA A 106 -14.76 -8.64 5.73
CA ALA A 106 -15.22 -9.11 7.04
C ALA A 106 -14.82 -10.56 7.36
N LYS A 107 -14.76 -11.42 6.34
CA LYS A 107 -14.30 -12.80 6.49
C LYS A 107 -12.81 -12.85 6.79
N ILE A 108 -12.02 -12.05 6.08
CA ILE A 108 -10.55 -12.01 6.23
C ILE A 108 -10.17 -11.45 7.61
N LEU A 109 -10.75 -10.31 7.99
CA LEU A 109 -10.42 -9.62 9.24
C LEU A 109 -10.86 -10.38 10.51
N ARG A 110 -11.90 -11.21 10.42
CA ARG A 110 -12.34 -12.07 11.53
C ARG A 110 -11.67 -13.44 11.53
N GLY A 111 -10.95 -13.77 10.46
CA GLY A 111 -10.23 -15.03 10.31
C GLY A 111 -8.86 -15.03 11.01
N PRO A 112 -8.07 -16.09 10.80
CA PRO A 112 -6.71 -16.19 11.32
C PRO A 112 -5.81 -15.02 10.91
N ASP A 113 -6.07 -14.42 9.75
CA ASP A 113 -5.28 -13.33 9.19
C ASP A 113 -5.50 -11.98 9.90
N GLY A 114 -6.59 -11.84 10.66
CA GLY A 114 -6.85 -10.69 11.52
C GLY A 114 -6.24 -10.81 12.93
N LYS A 115 -5.52 -11.90 13.22
CA LYS A 115 -4.86 -12.09 14.53
C LYS A 115 -3.86 -10.95 14.76
N GLY A 116 -4.10 -10.15 15.79
CA GLY A 116 -3.30 -8.97 16.14
C GLY A 116 -4.07 -7.66 16.01
N LEU A 117 -5.25 -7.66 15.36
CA LEU A 117 -6.14 -6.52 15.36
C LEU A 117 -7.03 -6.52 16.61
N SER A 118 -7.25 -5.34 17.17
CA SER A 118 -8.25 -5.16 18.23
C SER A 118 -9.67 -5.35 17.69
N PRO A 119 -10.64 -5.74 18.53
CA PRO A 119 -12.05 -5.81 18.13
C PRO A 119 -12.57 -4.49 17.55
N ALA A 120 -12.08 -3.35 18.05
CA ALA A 120 -12.45 -2.04 17.56
C ALA A 120 -11.93 -1.77 16.13
N GLN A 121 -10.68 -2.16 15.82
CA GLN A 121 -10.12 -2.06 14.46
C GLN A 121 -10.90 -2.94 13.48
N ILE A 122 -11.19 -4.19 13.85
CA ILE A 122 -12.00 -5.11 13.03
C ILE A 122 -13.39 -4.51 12.79
N SER A 123 -14.06 -4.01 13.84
CA SER A 123 -15.38 -3.41 13.72
C SER A 123 -15.39 -2.22 12.74
N ARG A 124 -14.48 -1.25 12.91
CA ARG A 124 -14.39 -0.08 12.01
C ARG A 124 -14.10 -0.48 10.57
N ALA A 125 -13.11 -1.35 10.35
CA ALA A 125 -12.73 -1.77 9.01
C ALA A 125 -13.86 -2.54 8.30
N THR A 126 -14.58 -3.42 9.02
CA THR A 126 -15.72 -4.16 8.43
C THR A 126 -16.93 -3.29 8.12
N MET A 127 -17.25 -2.30 8.97
CA MET A 127 -18.30 -1.32 8.66
C MET A 127 -17.94 -0.49 7.43
N PHE A 128 -16.71 0.00 7.36
CA PHE A 128 -16.24 0.79 6.22
C PHE A 128 -16.24 -0.03 4.92
N ALA A 129 -15.78 -1.28 4.94
CA ALA A 129 -15.84 -2.17 3.78
C ALA A 129 -17.28 -2.39 3.29
N ALA A 130 -18.24 -2.54 4.20
CA ALA A 130 -19.65 -2.70 3.84
C ALA A 130 -20.22 -1.43 3.18
N GLU A 131 -19.82 -0.23 3.60
CA GLU A 131 -20.20 1.03 2.95
C GLU A 131 -19.62 1.12 1.54
N VAL A 132 -18.33 0.83 1.39
CA VAL A 132 -17.66 0.85 0.08
C VAL A 132 -18.30 -0.17 -0.87
N SER A 133 -18.63 -1.37 -0.40
CA SER A 133 -19.35 -2.37 -1.22
C SER A 133 -20.70 -1.86 -1.73
N LYS A 134 -21.48 -1.18 -0.87
CA LYS A 134 -22.76 -0.57 -1.28
C LYS A 134 -22.55 0.51 -2.35
N GLU A 135 -21.55 1.35 -2.17
CA GLU A 135 -21.23 2.39 -3.15
C GLU A 135 -20.77 1.82 -4.50
N LEU A 136 -19.92 0.79 -4.50
CA LEU A 136 -19.49 0.10 -5.70
C LEU A 136 -20.66 -0.61 -6.39
N THR A 137 -21.55 -1.23 -5.61
CA THR A 137 -22.79 -1.83 -6.13
C THR A 137 -23.69 -0.80 -6.80
N ALA A 138 -23.84 0.39 -6.21
CA ALA A 138 -24.60 1.48 -6.79
C ALA A 138 -23.97 1.97 -8.12
N GLU A 139 -22.65 2.13 -8.14
CA GLU A 139 -21.90 2.51 -9.35
C GLU A 139 -22.08 1.46 -10.47
N MET A 140 -21.88 0.17 -10.15
CA MET A 140 -22.10 -0.93 -11.09
C MET A 140 -23.52 -0.93 -11.67
N ARG A 141 -24.55 -0.71 -10.83
CA ARG A 141 -25.95 -0.63 -11.29
C ARG A 141 -26.18 0.55 -12.20
N SER A 142 -25.66 1.73 -11.86
CA SER A 142 -25.81 2.93 -12.67
C SER A 142 -25.23 2.77 -14.08
N ARG A 143 -24.16 1.96 -14.19
CA ARG A 143 -23.46 1.66 -15.44
C ARG A 143 -23.90 0.37 -16.12
N ARG A 144 -24.90 -0.32 -15.55
CA ARG A 144 -25.42 -1.61 -16.05
C ARG A 144 -24.31 -2.67 -16.21
N CYS A 145 -23.32 -2.65 -15.31
CA CYS A 145 -22.30 -3.69 -15.25
C CYS A 145 -22.95 -5.05 -14.92
N LYS A 146 -22.45 -6.11 -15.55
CA LYS A 146 -22.83 -7.48 -15.17
C LYS A 146 -22.19 -7.79 -13.81
N ALA A 147 -23.01 -8.29 -12.89
CA ALA A 147 -22.62 -8.61 -11.51
C ALA A 147 -21.89 -9.96 -11.41
#